data_AF-A0A395N6N6-F1
#
_entry.id   AF-A0A395N6N6-F1
#
_cell.length_a   1.000
_cell.length_b   1.000
_cell.length_c   1.000
_cell.angle_alpha   90.00
_cell.angle_beta   90.00
_cell.angle_gamma   90.00
#
_symmetry.space_group_name_H-M   'P 1'
#
loop_
_entity.id
_entity.type
_entity.pdbx_description
1 polymer ?
#
loop_
_entity_poly.entity_id
_entity_poly.type
_entity_poly.pdbx_seq_one_letter_code
_entity_poly.pdbx_strand_id
1 'polypeptide(L)'
;MHWNNGKVLKDYWNDAVIKLTETFGADNVFVSVFESGSWDDSKDVLRDLDRELEKRNVPRRVEVSETTHYDEISKPDKDRGEGWIDTARGKRELRRIPYLARLRNKTIQDLIELSKEGITFDKVLFLNDVVFTTEDVLTLLDTNGGNYAAACSLDFSKPPLYYDTFALRDIEGKSHIMQTWPYLRARDSRNPLVDHMDAVPVTSCWNGIVVMPAEPFVSSTQLRFRAVPDSLAAHHLEGSECCLIHADNPLSRSKGVYLNPRVRVGYNYPAYAATHPTAKAWVSALDIFTGLWINRIKRWTIWTPEKWVR
;
A
#
# COMPACT_ATOMS: atom_id res chain seq x y z
N MET A 1 -3.37 4.06 8.50
CA MET A 1 -2.27 4.38 9.43
C MET A 1 -1.68 5.71 9.01
N HIS A 2 -1.47 6.66 9.92
CA HIS A 2 -1.04 8.02 9.56
C HIS A 2 0.10 8.53 10.45
N TRP A 3 0.98 9.34 9.88
CA TRP A 3 2.05 10.05 10.56
C TRP A 3 2.34 11.38 9.85
N ASN A 4 2.13 12.51 10.52
CA ASN A 4 2.36 13.87 10.03
C ASN A 4 1.63 14.19 8.70
N ASN A 5 0.32 13.90 8.66
CA ASN A 5 -0.52 13.98 7.47
C ASN A 5 -1.72 14.92 7.62
N GLY A 6 -1.73 15.84 8.58
CA GLY A 6 -2.91 16.62 8.97
C GLY A 6 -3.57 17.34 7.81
N LYS A 7 -2.76 17.92 6.90
CA LYS A 7 -3.27 18.59 5.69
C LYS A 7 -4.02 17.65 4.74
N VAL A 8 -3.45 16.48 4.43
CA VAL A 8 -4.09 15.52 3.50
C VAL A 8 -5.34 14.93 4.13
N LEU A 9 -5.29 14.65 5.44
CA LEU A 9 -6.43 14.18 6.22
C LEU A 9 -7.60 15.16 6.16
N LYS A 10 -7.33 16.43 6.48
CA LYS A 10 -8.33 17.49 6.56
C LYS A 10 -8.93 17.86 5.21
N ASP A 11 -8.08 18.00 4.19
CA ASP A 11 -8.53 18.56 2.90
C ASP A 11 -9.14 17.49 1.97
N TYR A 12 -8.82 16.20 2.18
CA TYR A 12 -9.20 15.14 1.22
C TYR A 12 -9.56 13.80 1.84
N TRP A 13 -8.69 13.20 2.67
CA TRP A 13 -8.81 11.78 3.05
C TRP A 13 -10.02 11.52 3.96
N ASN A 14 -10.26 12.35 4.97
CA ASN A 14 -11.38 12.16 5.91
C ASN A 14 -12.74 12.20 5.18
N ASP A 15 -12.94 13.20 4.33
CA ASP A 15 -14.15 13.34 3.52
C ASP A 15 -14.34 12.16 2.56
N ALA A 16 -13.25 11.65 1.98
CA ALA A 16 -13.30 10.49 1.10
C ALA A 16 -13.70 9.22 1.88
N VAL A 17 -13.17 9.01 3.09
CA VAL A 17 -13.58 7.90 3.96
C VAL A 17 -15.05 8.02 4.35
N ILE A 18 -15.52 9.20 4.74
CA ILE A 18 -16.94 9.41 5.08
C ILE A 18 -17.84 9.08 3.88
N LYS A 19 -17.47 9.51 2.66
CA LYS A 19 -18.23 9.19 1.45
C LYS A 19 -18.22 7.69 1.13
N LEU A 20 -17.11 6.99 1.39
CA LEU A 20 -17.06 5.53 1.25
C LEU A 20 -18.04 4.84 2.21
N THR A 21 -18.06 5.24 3.48
CA THR A 21 -18.96 4.62 4.47
C THR A 21 -20.43 4.91 4.15
N GLU A 22 -20.74 6.10 3.64
CA GLU A 22 -22.08 6.45 3.12
C GLU A 22 -22.46 5.61 1.89
N THR A 23 -21.49 5.30 1.01
CA THR A 23 -21.72 4.50 -0.21
C THR A 23 -21.98 3.03 0.11
N PHE A 24 -21.20 2.43 1.00
CA PHE A 24 -21.38 1.03 1.40
C PHE A 24 -22.51 0.84 2.42
N GLY A 25 -22.86 1.88 3.16
CA GLY A 25 -23.76 1.83 4.30
C GLY A 25 -23.03 1.44 5.58
N ALA A 26 -23.41 2.08 6.70
CA ALA A 26 -22.73 1.95 7.99
C ALA A 26 -22.66 0.50 8.50
N ASP A 27 -23.68 -0.32 8.21
CA ASP A 27 -23.74 -1.72 8.66
C ASP A 27 -22.80 -2.67 7.88
N ASN A 28 -22.28 -2.23 6.73
CA ASN A 28 -21.44 -3.04 5.84
C ASN A 28 -19.95 -2.68 5.95
N VAL A 29 -19.57 -1.78 6.87
CA VAL A 29 -18.20 -1.28 7.00
C VAL A 29 -17.77 -1.19 8.45
N PHE A 30 -16.49 -1.44 8.69
CA PHE A 30 -15.81 -1.10 9.93
C PHE A 30 -14.57 -0.29 9.60
N VAL A 31 -14.38 0.85 10.27
CA VAL A 31 -13.23 1.74 10.03
C VAL A 31 -12.18 1.58 11.14
N SER A 32 -10.99 1.08 10.81
CA SER A 32 -9.86 1.02 11.74
C SER A 32 -8.76 1.99 11.33
N VAL A 33 -8.42 2.92 12.21
CA VAL A 33 -7.37 3.93 11.99
C VAL A 33 -6.39 3.92 13.15
N PHE A 34 -5.11 3.87 12.82
CA PHE A 34 -4.01 4.03 13.78
C PHE A 34 -3.14 5.23 13.40
N GLU A 35 -2.99 6.17 14.32
CA GLU A 35 -2.06 7.30 14.21
C GLU A 35 -0.77 6.97 14.99
N SER A 36 0.38 7.07 14.33
CA SER A 36 1.68 6.62 14.85
C SER A 36 2.57 7.74 15.38
N GLY A 37 2.03 8.63 16.21
CA GLY A 37 2.82 9.60 16.97
C GLY A 37 3.23 10.83 16.17
N SER A 38 2.26 11.49 15.56
CA SER A 38 2.39 12.74 14.80
C SER A 38 2.68 13.94 15.69
N TRP A 39 3.30 14.95 15.08
CA TRP A 39 3.73 16.21 15.69
C TRP A 39 2.89 17.40 15.19
N ASP A 40 2.17 17.19 14.09
CA ASP A 40 1.22 18.13 13.52
C ASP A 40 -0.20 17.90 14.07
N ASP A 41 -1.20 18.53 13.45
CA ASP A 41 -2.61 18.43 13.83
C ASP A 41 -3.27 17.11 13.40
N SER A 42 -2.54 16.11 12.89
CA SER A 42 -3.11 14.82 12.47
C SER A 42 -3.94 14.16 13.56
N LYS A 43 -3.49 14.24 14.81
CA LYS A 43 -4.17 13.65 15.97
C LYS A 43 -5.57 14.24 16.15
N ASP A 44 -5.69 15.55 16.06
CA ASP A 44 -6.95 16.25 16.26
C ASP A 44 -7.89 16.06 15.07
N VAL A 45 -7.34 16.12 13.85
CA VAL A 45 -8.09 15.85 12.62
C VAL A 45 -8.67 14.42 12.59
N LEU A 46 -7.96 13.43 13.14
CA LEU A 46 -8.48 12.06 13.26
C LEU A 46 -9.53 11.91 14.37
N ARG A 47 -9.42 12.67 15.46
CA ARG A 47 -10.48 12.74 16.48
C ARG A 47 -11.76 13.37 15.93
N ASP A 48 -11.64 14.33 15.02
CA ASP A 48 -12.80 14.91 14.33
C ASP A 48 -13.46 13.88 13.41
N LEU A 49 -12.66 13.10 12.65
CA LEU A 49 -13.18 11.98 11.86
C LEU A 49 -13.92 10.95 12.74
N ASP A 50 -13.36 10.61 13.89
CA ASP A 50 -13.99 9.68 14.84
C ASP A 50 -15.39 10.16 15.24
N ARG A 51 -15.55 11.44 15.60
CA ARG A 51 -16.86 12.02 15.92
C ARG A 51 -17.81 12.02 14.72
N GLU A 52 -17.31 12.31 13.51
CA GLU A 52 -18.15 12.32 12.31
C GLU A 52 -18.66 10.94 11.91
N LEU A 53 -17.83 9.90 12.08
CA LEU A 53 -18.23 8.52 11.90
C LEU A 53 -19.21 8.07 13.01
N GLU A 54 -19.05 8.56 14.25
CA GLU A 54 -19.99 8.31 15.35
C GLU A 54 -21.40 8.80 15.04
N LYS A 55 -21.51 10.05 14.61
CA LYS A 55 -22.79 10.68 14.25
C LYS A 55 -23.53 9.91 13.15
N ARG A 56 -22.77 9.16 12.33
CA ARG A 56 -23.28 8.33 11.22
C ARG A 56 -23.52 6.87 11.62
N ASN A 57 -23.35 6.53 12.90
CA ASN A 57 -23.45 5.16 13.42
C ASN A 57 -22.51 4.17 12.72
N VAL A 58 -21.35 4.63 12.23
CA VAL A 58 -20.36 3.75 11.60
C VAL A 58 -19.52 3.07 12.68
N PRO A 59 -19.48 1.72 12.72
CA PRO A 59 -18.56 0.97 13.58
C PRO A 59 -17.11 1.31 13.26
N ARG A 60 -16.31 1.62 14.29
CA ARG A 60 -14.92 2.05 14.08
C ARG A 60 -14.05 1.89 15.31
N ARG A 61 -12.74 1.97 15.09
CA ARG A 61 -11.70 2.25 16.09
C ARG A 61 -10.72 3.27 15.53
N VAL A 62 -10.61 4.42 16.18
CA VAL A 62 -9.60 5.44 15.87
C VAL A 62 -8.66 5.55 17.05
N GLU A 63 -7.47 4.97 16.93
CA GLU A 63 -6.45 5.00 17.98
C GLU A 63 -5.34 6.00 17.64
N VAL A 64 -5.01 6.85 18.62
CA VAL A 64 -3.95 7.85 18.52
C VAL A 64 -2.84 7.54 19.50
N SER A 65 -1.60 7.43 19.01
CA SER A 65 -0.45 7.09 19.84
C SER A 65 0.12 8.31 20.59
N GLU A 66 0.29 8.18 21.91
CA GLU A 66 1.05 9.15 22.71
C GLU A 66 2.57 9.01 22.51
N THR A 67 3.04 7.82 22.13
CA THR A 67 4.44 7.60 21.76
C THR A 67 4.72 8.17 20.38
N THR A 68 5.66 9.10 20.28
CA THR A 68 6.08 9.71 19.00
C THR A 68 7.03 8.79 18.22
N HIS A 69 7.17 9.05 16.93
CA HIS A 69 8.22 8.39 16.14
C HIS A 69 9.63 8.65 16.69
N TYR A 70 9.87 9.84 17.28
CA TYR A 70 11.15 10.15 17.91
C TYR A 70 11.41 9.30 19.14
N ASP A 71 10.39 9.06 19.97
CA ASP A 71 10.51 8.18 21.15
C ASP A 71 10.87 6.75 20.73
N GLU A 72 10.30 6.25 19.63
CA GLU A 72 10.59 4.93 19.09
C GLU A 72 12.04 4.79 18.61
N ILE A 73 12.58 5.78 17.89
CA ILE A 73 13.98 5.75 17.41
C ILE A 73 15.00 6.14 18.49
N SER A 74 14.55 6.75 19.59
CA SER A 74 15.41 7.24 20.68
C SER A 74 15.40 6.34 21.90
N LYS A 75 14.83 5.12 21.80
CA LYS A 75 14.82 4.13 22.88
C LYS A 75 16.23 3.90 23.47
N PRO A 76 16.36 3.70 24.80
CA PRO A 76 17.63 3.34 25.42
C PRO A 76 18.23 2.06 24.82
N ASP A 77 19.56 1.93 24.78
CA ASP A 77 20.23 0.78 24.14
C ASP A 77 19.80 -0.58 24.68
N LYS A 78 19.46 -0.66 25.98
CA LYS A 78 18.92 -1.88 26.61
C LYS A 78 17.57 -2.34 26.01
N ASP A 79 16.82 -1.42 25.42
CA ASP A 79 15.49 -1.65 24.83
C ASP A 79 15.56 -1.78 23.30
N ARG A 80 16.77 -1.65 22.72
CA ARG A 80 17.04 -1.84 21.28
C ARG A 80 17.31 -3.31 20.98
N GLY A 81 16.27 -4.13 20.98
CA GLY A 81 16.31 -5.57 20.72
C GLY A 81 16.16 -5.95 19.25
N GLU A 82 15.27 -6.91 18.99
CA GLU A 82 14.86 -7.32 17.63
C GLU A 82 14.34 -6.13 16.82
N GLY A 83 14.69 -6.11 15.53
CA GLY A 83 14.35 -5.01 14.62
C GLY A 83 15.28 -3.80 14.74
N TRP A 84 16.40 -3.92 15.46
CA TRP A 84 17.47 -2.92 15.51
C TRP A 84 18.78 -3.52 14.98
N ILE A 85 19.52 -2.76 14.18
CA ILE A 85 20.77 -3.21 13.59
C ILE A 85 21.89 -2.19 13.78
N ASP A 86 23.12 -2.69 13.90
CA ASP A 86 24.31 -1.86 13.84
C ASP A 86 24.58 -1.46 12.38
N THR A 87 24.69 -0.16 12.13
CA THR A 87 24.97 0.36 10.80
C THR A 87 26.44 0.74 10.65
N ALA A 88 26.89 0.91 9.41
CA ALA A 88 28.25 1.38 9.11
C ALA A 88 28.58 2.75 9.75
N ARG A 89 27.59 3.48 10.27
CA ARG A 89 27.75 4.73 11.02
C ARG A 89 28.14 4.51 12.49
N GLY A 90 28.34 3.27 12.92
CA GLY A 90 28.68 2.92 14.31
C GLY A 90 27.54 3.17 15.29
N LYS A 91 26.28 3.16 14.81
CA LYS A 91 25.08 3.37 15.62
C LYS A 91 24.13 2.20 15.45
N ARG A 92 23.45 1.84 16.54
CA ARG A 92 22.35 0.89 16.53
C ARG A 92 21.04 1.62 16.21
N GLU A 93 20.46 1.30 15.06
CA GLU A 93 19.33 2.04 14.48
C GLU A 93 18.12 1.14 14.24
N LEU A 94 16.92 1.69 14.42
CA LEU A 94 15.66 0.99 14.23
C LEU A 94 15.45 0.68 12.74
N ARG A 95 15.19 -0.58 12.42
CA ARG A 95 14.82 -0.99 11.08
C ARG A 95 13.38 -0.53 10.78
N ARG A 96 13.23 0.12 9.63
CA ARG A 96 11.93 0.67 9.19
C ARG A 96 10.88 -0.42 8.96
N ILE A 97 11.23 -1.55 8.36
CA ILE A 97 10.23 -2.55 7.93
C ILE A 97 9.63 -3.33 9.11
N PRO A 98 10.39 -3.85 10.08
CA PRO A 98 9.81 -4.44 11.29
C PRO A 98 8.86 -3.48 12.02
N TYR A 99 9.24 -2.19 12.10
CA TYR A 99 8.39 -1.15 12.67
C TYR A 99 7.05 -1.03 11.92
N LEU A 100 7.08 -0.85 10.59
CA LEU A 100 5.87 -0.74 9.77
C LEU A 100 5.00 -2.00 9.81
N ALA A 101 5.61 -3.19 9.76
CA ALA A 101 4.89 -4.46 9.85
C ALA A 101 4.11 -4.58 11.17
N ARG A 102 4.73 -4.21 12.30
CA ARG A 102 4.06 -4.16 13.61
C ARG A 102 2.86 -3.22 13.60
N LEU A 103 3.02 -2.01 13.05
CA LEU A 103 1.93 -1.04 13.01
C LEU A 103 0.78 -1.49 12.09
N ARG A 104 1.07 -2.13 10.94
CA ARG A 104 0.01 -2.66 10.06
C ARG A 104 -0.73 -3.82 10.70
N ASN A 105 -0.01 -4.71 11.39
CA ASN A 105 -0.64 -5.77 12.16
C ASN A 105 -1.55 -5.24 13.27
N LYS A 106 -1.20 -4.10 13.88
CA LYS A 106 -2.06 -3.43 14.85
C LYS A 106 -3.40 -3.01 14.23
N THR A 107 -3.40 -2.46 13.01
CA THR A 107 -4.66 -2.11 12.30
C THR A 107 -5.51 -3.33 11.89
N ILE A 108 -4.94 -4.54 11.84
CA ILE A 108 -5.69 -5.78 11.58
C ILE A 108 -6.28 -6.37 12.87
N GLN A 109 -5.87 -5.92 14.06
CA GLN A 109 -6.34 -6.51 15.32
C GLN A 109 -7.87 -6.46 15.44
N ASP A 110 -8.49 -5.37 15.02
CA ASP A 110 -9.95 -5.21 15.06
C ASP A 110 -10.66 -6.28 14.23
N LEU A 111 -10.16 -6.57 13.02
CA LEU A 111 -10.70 -7.64 12.18
C LEU A 111 -10.65 -9.01 12.88
N ILE A 112 -9.56 -9.28 13.62
CA ILE A 112 -9.37 -10.54 14.35
C ILE A 112 -10.29 -10.61 15.56
N GLU A 113 -10.43 -9.52 16.30
CA GLU A 113 -11.32 -9.41 17.46
C GLU A 113 -12.78 -9.60 17.05
N LEU A 114 -13.23 -8.84 16.05
CA LEU A 114 -14.59 -8.92 15.50
C LEU A 114 -14.91 -10.31 14.94
N SER A 115 -13.93 -10.95 14.27
CA SER A 115 -14.12 -12.32 13.77
C SER A 115 -14.31 -13.35 14.89
N LYS A 116 -13.68 -13.17 16.07
CA LYS A 116 -13.91 -14.04 17.24
C LYS A 116 -15.28 -13.81 17.85
N GLU A 117 -15.84 -12.61 17.70
CA GLU A 117 -17.20 -12.25 18.11
C GLU A 117 -18.27 -12.70 17.10
N GLY A 118 -17.86 -13.34 15.99
CA GLY A 118 -18.76 -13.83 14.95
C GLY A 118 -19.10 -12.80 13.87
N ILE A 119 -18.48 -11.62 13.89
CA ILE A 119 -18.64 -10.61 12.85
C ILE A 119 -17.63 -10.88 11.73
N THR A 120 -18.13 -11.11 10.52
CA THR A 120 -17.31 -11.48 9.36
C THR A 120 -17.32 -10.39 8.30
N PHE A 121 -16.21 -10.23 7.60
CA PHE A 121 -16.06 -9.32 6.47
C PHE A 121 -15.59 -10.09 5.24
N ASP A 122 -15.97 -9.66 4.04
CA ASP A 122 -15.50 -10.29 2.80
C ASP A 122 -14.12 -9.79 2.37
N LYS A 123 -13.87 -8.49 2.59
CA LYS A 123 -12.70 -7.77 2.08
C LYS A 123 -12.10 -6.88 3.15
N VAL A 124 -10.80 -6.68 3.09
CA VAL A 124 -10.05 -5.67 3.84
C VAL A 124 -9.51 -4.66 2.85
N LEU A 125 -9.88 -3.39 3.04
CA LEU A 125 -9.39 -2.26 2.25
C LEU A 125 -8.33 -1.51 3.06
N PHE A 126 -7.08 -1.58 2.61
CA PHE A 126 -5.98 -0.82 3.18
C PHE A 126 -5.83 0.51 2.45
N LEU A 127 -5.93 1.61 3.21
CA LEU A 127 -5.76 2.97 2.72
C LEU A 127 -4.49 3.58 3.31
N ASN A 128 -3.55 3.99 2.46
CA ASN A 128 -2.51 4.92 2.84
C ASN A 128 -3.08 6.36 2.95
N ASP A 129 -2.22 7.29 3.33
CA ASP A 129 -2.39 8.75 3.36
C ASP A 129 -2.40 9.40 1.95
N VAL A 130 -3.24 8.88 1.06
CA VAL A 130 -3.37 9.35 -0.33
C VAL A 130 -4.71 10.03 -0.58
N VAL A 131 -4.74 10.92 -1.57
CA VAL A 131 -5.96 11.46 -2.17
C VAL A 131 -6.56 10.41 -3.09
N PHE A 132 -7.84 10.09 -2.87
CA PHE A 132 -8.62 9.13 -3.64
C PHE A 132 -10.11 9.52 -3.62
N THR A 133 -10.91 8.87 -4.46
CA THR A 133 -12.37 9.03 -4.52
C THR A 133 -13.10 7.69 -4.26
N THR A 134 -14.40 7.75 -4.01
CA THR A 134 -15.25 6.55 -3.94
C THR A 134 -15.12 5.70 -5.20
N GLU A 135 -15.09 6.34 -6.38
CA GLU A 135 -14.99 5.64 -7.66
C GLU A 135 -13.66 4.90 -7.83
N ASP A 136 -12.56 5.46 -7.32
CA ASP A 136 -11.26 4.79 -7.29
C ASP A 136 -11.35 3.46 -6.52
N VAL A 137 -12.03 3.46 -5.38
CA VAL A 137 -12.20 2.26 -4.54
C VAL A 137 -13.16 1.26 -5.16
N LEU A 138 -14.30 1.71 -5.72
CA LEU A 138 -15.24 0.83 -6.41
C LEU A 138 -14.59 0.16 -7.63
N THR A 139 -13.84 0.93 -8.43
CA THR A 139 -13.06 0.41 -9.55
C THR A 139 -12.00 -0.58 -9.09
N LEU A 140 -11.35 -0.33 -7.94
CA LEU A 140 -10.35 -1.24 -7.39
C LEU A 140 -10.98 -2.56 -6.92
N LEU A 141 -12.15 -2.49 -6.28
CA LEU A 141 -12.91 -3.66 -5.82
C LEU A 141 -13.37 -4.54 -6.98
N ASP A 142 -13.71 -3.94 -8.12
CA ASP A 142 -14.16 -4.65 -9.33
C ASP A 142 -13.01 -5.23 -10.18
N THR A 143 -11.74 -4.97 -9.81
CA THR A 143 -10.57 -5.52 -10.52
C THR A 143 -10.73 -7.02 -10.78
N ASN A 144 -10.54 -7.48 -12.02
CA ASN A 144 -10.72 -8.88 -12.41
C ASN A 144 -12.09 -9.47 -12.00
N GLY A 145 -13.16 -8.68 -12.08
CA GLY A 145 -14.51 -9.06 -11.66
C GLY A 145 -14.62 -9.39 -10.17
N GLY A 146 -13.80 -8.76 -9.34
CA GLY A 146 -13.74 -8.99 -7.89
C GLY A 146 -12.98 -10.25 -7.44
N ASN A 147 -12.43 -11.03 -8.38
CA ASN A 147 -11.74 -12.29 -8.09
C ASN A 147 -10.21 -12.13 -8.11
N TYR A 148 -9.63 -11.94 -6.93
CA TYR A 148 -8.19 -11.78 -6.73
C TYR A 148 -7.79 -12.14 -5.30
N ALA A 149 -6.49 -12.40 -5.10
CA ALA A 149 -5.89 -12.48 -3.77
C ALA A 149 -5.56 -11.07 -3.23
N ALA A 150 -5.16 -10.17 -4.13
CA ALA A 150 -5.02 -8.75 -3.85
C ALA A 150 -5.16 -7.93 -5.13
N ALA A 151 -5.74 -6.74 -5.03
CA ALA A 151 -5.74 -5.73 -6.08
C ALA A 151 -5.21 -4.40 -5.53
N CYS A 152 -4.28 -3.76 -6.24
CA CYS A 152 -3.65 -2.51 -5.81
C CYS A 152 -3.82 -1.39 -6.85
N SER A 153 -3.87 -0.15 -6.38
CA SER A 153 -3.82 1.06 -7.22
C SER A 153 -2.41 1.36 -7.74
N LEU A 154 -2.24 2.46 -8.47
CA LEU A 154 -0.97 3.13 -8.70
C LEU A 154 -0.89 4.43 -7.89
N ASP A 155 0.26 4.73 -7.30
CA ASP A 155 0.47 5.93 -6.49
C ASP A 155 1.45 6.93 -7.11
N PHE A 156 1.19 8.21 -6.88
CA PHE A 156 2.00 9.30 -7.40
C PHE A 156 2.27 10.38 -6.35
N SER A 157 3.53 10.77 -6.23
CA SER A 157 3.94 11.97 -5.49
C SER A 157 4.36 13.09 -6.45
N LYS A 158 5.08 12.72 -7.51
CA LYS A 158 5.57 13.63 -8.58
C LYS A 158 5.36 12.99 -9.96
N PRO A 159 4.12 13.01 -10.50
CA PRO A 159 3.85 12.54 -11.85
C PRO A 159 4.82 13.14 -12.90
N PRO A 160 5.19 12.38 -13.94
CA PRO A 160 4.64 11.09 -14.35
C PRO A 160 5.29 9.86 -13.68
N LEU A 161 6.16 10.06 -12.68
CA LEU A 161 6.84 8.98 -11.97
C LEU A 161 5.89 8.37 -10.93
N TYR A 162 5.64 7.06 -11.02
CA TYR A 162 4.94 6.35 -9.96
C TYR A 162 5.86 6.21 -8.73
N TYR A 163 5.26 6.22 -7.53
CA TYR A 163 5.98 6.44 -6.28
C TYR A 163 6.51 5.14 -5.66
N ASP A 164 5.65 4.18 -5.31
CA ASP A 164 6.06 2.98 -4.57
C ASP A 164 6.73 1.93 -5.48
N THR A 165 8.01 2.15 -5.69
CA THR A 165 8.92 1.25 -6.40
C THR A 165 9.39 0.05 -5.57
N PHE A 166 9.14 0.06 -4.26
CA PHE A 166 9.67 -0.94 -3.34
C PHE A 166 8.78 -2.18 -3.28
N ALA A 167 7.46 -2.02 -3.27
CA ALA A 167 6.51 -3.14 -3.25
C ALA A 167 6.19 -3.70 -4.64
N LEU A 168 6.15 -2.87 -5.69
CA LEU A 168 5.73 -3.32 -7.02
C LEU A 168 6.76 -4.26 -7.67
N ARG A 169 6.33 -5.49 -7.97
CA ARG A 169 7.11 -6.51 -8.67
C ARG A 169 6.27 -7.10 -9.80
N ASP A 170 6.83 -7.18 -11.00
CA ASP A 170 6.13 -7.81 -12.12
C ASP A 170 5.88 -9.31 -11.84
N ILE A 171 5.19 -9.99 -12.76
CA ILE A 171 4.81 -11.39 -12.58
C ILE A 171 6.01 -12.35 -12.52
N GLU A 172 7.20 -11.91 -12.95
CA GLU A 172 8.46 -12.66 -12.79
C GLU A 172 9.19 -12.31 -11.48
N GLY A 173 8.60 -11.50 -10.61
CA GLY A 173 9.21 -11.06 -9.35
C GLY A 173 10.23 -9.95 -9.51
N LYS A 174 10.35 -9.35 -10.70
CA LYS A 174 11.35 -8.31 -10.97
C LYS A 174 10.80 -6.93 -10.65
N SER A 175 11.66 -6.03 -10.18
CA SER A 175 11.30 -4.63 -10.05
C SER A 175 10.95 -4.01 -11.41
N HIS A 176 10.31 -2.84 -11.37
CA HIS A 176 10.08 -2.03 -12.57
C HIS A 176 11.37 -1.80 -13.36
N ILE A 177 11.22 -1.64 -14.68
CA ILE A 177 12.32 -1.29 -15.58
C ILE A 177 12.42 0.22 -15.82
N MET A 178 11.33 0.94 -15.55
CA MET A 178 11.20 2.40 -15.62
C MET A 178 10.04 2.88 -14.75
N GLN A 179 10.09 4.14 -14.30
CA GLN A 179 9.05 4.73 -13.43
C GLN A 179 7.94 5.45 -14.19
N THR A 180 8.07 5.60 -15.51
CA THR A 180 7.01 6.09 -16.39
C THR A 180 6.36 4.92 -17.12
N TRP A 181 5.15 5.11 -17.63
CA TRP A 181 4.43 4.08 -18.40
C TRP A 181 5.31 3.58 -19.57
N PRO A 182 5.41 2.26 -19.84
CA PRO A 182 4.63 1.15 -19.29
C PRO A 182 5.35 0.33 -18.19
N TYR A 183 6.11 0.95 -17.29
CA TYR A 183 6.70 0.45 -16.02
C TYR A 183 7.42 -0.93 -15.98
N LEU A 184 6.73 -2.00 -16.35
CA LEU A 184 7.04 -3.41 -16.09
C LEU A 184 7.90 -4.03 -17.19
N ARG A 185 8.68 -5.06 -16.80
CA ARG A 185 9.61 -5.78 -17.68
C ARG A 185 8.96 -7.02 -18.28
N ALA A 186 8.38 -7.88 -17.44
CA ALA A 186 7.75 -9.13 -17.85
C ALA A 186 6.67 -8.88 -18.91
N ARG A 187 6.64 -9.72 -19.95
CA ARG A 187 5.68 -9.58 -21.04
C ARG A 187 4.24 -9.70 -20.53
N ASP A 188 4.01 -10.65 -19.64
CA ASP A 188 2.67 -11.00 -19.17
C ASP A 188 2.08 -9.96 -18.22
N SER A 189 2.91 -9.12 -17.60
CA SER A 189 2.42 -7.92 -16.89
C SER A 189 2.35 -6.70 -17.81
N ARG A 190 3.36 -6.48 -18.66
CA ARG A 190 3.43 -5.29 -19.51
C ARG A 190 2.33 -5.26 -20.58
N ASN A 191 2.02 -6.40 -21.19
CA ASN A 191 1.04 -6.44 -22.27
C ASN A 191 -0.36 -6.03 -21.78
N PRO A 192 -0.94 -6.63 -20.72
CA PRO A 192 -2.20 -6.16 -20.13
C PRO A 192 -2.21 -4.67 -19.77
N LEU A 193 -1.09 -4.15 -19.26
CA LEU A 193 -0.94 -2.72 -18.95
C LEU A 193 -1.01 -1.84 -20.21
N VAL A 194 -0.37 -2.28 -21.30
CA VAL A 194 -0.39 -1.58 -22.58
C VAL A 194 -1.75 -1.70 -23.27
N ASP A 195 -2.42 -2.83 -23.09
CA ASP A 195 -3.74 -3.13 -23.65
C ASP A 195 -4.89 -2.55 -22.80
N HIS A 196 -4.58 -1.70 -21.82
CA HIS A 196 -5.54 -0.99 -20.97
C HIS A 196 -6.49 -1.90 -20.16
N MET A 197 -6.00 -3.10 -19.79
CA MET A 197 -6.73 -4.00 -18.89
C MET A 197 -6.76 -3.43 -17.46
N ASP A 198 -7.82 -3.75 -16.71
CA ASP A 198 -7.94 -3.42 -15.28
C ASP A 198 -7.15 -4.38 -14.38
N ALA A 199 -6.81 -5.57 -14.86
CA ALA A 199 -6.11 -6.59 -14.10
C ALA A 199 -4.74 -6.90 -14.70
N VAL A 200 -3.71 -6.17 -14.26
CA VAL A 200 -2.32 -6.42 -14.66
C VAL A 200 -1.69 -7.40 -13.67
N PRO A 201 -1.33 -8.64 -14.09
CA PRO A 201 -0.82 -9.65 -13.16
C PRO A 201 0.59 -9.26 -12.68
N VAL A 202 0.79 -9.35 -11.37
CA VAL A 202 2.03 -9.02 -10.66
C VAL A 202 2.28 -10.06 -9.57
N THR A 203 3.50 -10.15 -9.06
CA THR A 203 3.76 -10.96 -7.85
C THR A 203 3.52 -10.17 -6.57
N SER A 204 3.57 -8.84 -6.63
CA SER A 204 3.38 -7.95 -5.48
C SER A 204 3.08 -6.52 -5.91
N CYS A 205 2.25 -5.82 -5.14
CA CYS A 205 1.95 -4.39 -5.25
C CYS A 205 1.46 -3.80 -3.91
N TRP A 206 1.52 -2.47 -3.75
CA TRP A 206 0.85 -1.80 -2.62
C TRP A 206 0.32 -0.42 -3.01
N ASN A 207 1.22 0.48 -3.42
CA ASN A 207 0.92 1.62 -4.28
C ASN A 207 -0.32 2.44 -3.90
N GLY A 208 -0.47 2.75 -2.60
CA GLY A 208 -1.47 3.67 -2.07
C GLY A 208 -2.71 3.00 -1.49
N ILE A 209 -3.44 2.21 -2.28
CA ILE A 209 -4.64 1.48 -1.86
C ILE A 209 -4.53 0.03 -2.27
N VAL A 210 -4.84 -0.88 -1.35
CA VAL A 210 -4.89 -2.32 -1.61
C VAL A 210 -6.15 -2.92 -1.03
N VAL A 211 -6.78 -3.80 -1.79
CA VAL A 211 -7.86 -4.65 -1.29
C VAL A 211 -7.46 -6.12 -1.31
N MET A 212 -7.78 -6.84 -0.24
CA MET A 212 -7.56 -8.28 -0.11
C MET A 212 -8.82 -8.95 0.44
N PRO A 213 -9.09 -10.24 0.15
CA PRO A 213 -10.04 -11.03 0.91
C PRO A 213 -9.68 -11.04 2.40
N ALA A 214 -10.68 -10.99 3.29
CA ALA A 214 -10.43 -10.98 4.74
C ALA A 214 -10.06 -12.36 5.29
N GLU A 215 -10.54 -13.43 4.64
CA GLU A 215 -10.38 -14.82 5.11
C GLU A 215 -8.95 -15.19 5.51
N PRO A 216 -7.88 -14.91 4.72
CA PRO A 216 -6.52 -15.30 5.10
C PRO A 216 -6.04 -14.69 6.42
N PHE A 217 -6.58 -13.54 6.84
CA PHE A 217 -6.18 -12.88 8.09
C PHE A 217 -6.81 -13.54 9.33
N VAL A 218 -8.00 -14.11 9.21
CA VAL A 218 -8.79 -14.63 10.34
C VAL A 218 -8.85 -16.14 10.39
N SER A 219 -8.54 -16.84 9.30
CA SER A 219 -8.49 -18.30 9.25
C SER A 219 -7.21 -18.87 9.88
N SER A 220 -7.06 -20.20 9.79
CA SER A 220 -5.86 -20.90 10.27
C SER A 220 -4.57 -20.45 9.59
N THR A 221 -4.66 -19.79 8.43
CA THR A 221 -3.52 -19.17 7.75
C THR A 221 -2.87 -18.07 8.59
N GLN A 222 -3.68 -17.30 9.33
CA GLN A 222 -3.22 -16.19 10.16
C GLN A 222 -2.24 -15.24 9.43
N LEU A 223 -2.62 -14.79 8.23
CA LEU A 223 -1.80 -13.91 7.40
C LEU A 223 -1.44 -12.61 8.16
N ARG A 224 -0.15 -12.30 8.32
CA ARG A 224 0.34 -11.09 9.00
C ARG A 224 1.44 -10.42 8.20
N PHE A 225 1.57 -9.11 8.36
CA PHE A 225 2.73 -8.38 7.87
C PHE A 225 3.96 -8.81 8.66
N ARG A 226 5.07 -9.01 7.97
CA ARG A 226 6.36 -9.34 8.58
C ARG A 226 7.50 -8.63 7.87
N ALA A 227 8.66 -8.61 8.51
CA ALA A 227 9.92 -8.22 7.90
C ALA A 227 10.79 -9.45 7.66
N VAL A 228 11.93 -9.25 6.99
CA VAL A 228 12.98 -10.28 6.95
C VAL A 228 13.71 -10.34 8.31
N PRO A 229 14.23 -11.52 8.73
CA PRO A 229 14.99 -11.65 9.97
C PRO A 229 16.20 -10.71 10.05
N ASP A 230 16.57 -10.32 11.29
CA ASP A 230 17.73 -9.45 11.54
C ASP A 230 19.05 -10.05 10.99
N SER A 231 19.16 -11.38 10.94
CA SER A 231 20.32 -12.07 10.36
C SER A 231 20.51 -11.76 8.87
N LEU A 232 19.43 -11.63 8.10
CA LEU A 232 19.50 -11.22 6.68
C LEU A 232 19.77 -9.71 6.56
N ALA A 233 19.18 -8.90 7.46
CA ALA A 233 19.42 -7.47 7.48
C ALA A 233 20.87 -7.10 7.81
N ALA A 234 21.56 -7.91 8.61
CA ALA A 234 22.99 -7.79 8.85
C ALA A 234 23.84 -7.94 7.57
N HIS A 235 23.30 -8.62 6.55
CA HIS A 235 23.87 -8.72 5.20
C HIS A 235 23.28 -7.68 4.23
N HIS A 236 22.69 -6.59 4.74
CA HIS A 236 22.07 -5.51 3.98
C HIS A 236 20.90 -5.96 3.08
N LEU A 237 20.23 -7.07 3.44
CA LEU A 237 19.02 -7.51 2.77
C LEU A 237 17.79 -6.97 3.52
N GLU A 238 16.89 -6.32 2.79
CA GLU A 238 15.63 -5.83 3.33
C GLU A 238 14.50 -6.11 2.33
N GLY A 239 13.35 -6.54 2.83
CA GLY A 239 12.18 -6.85 2.01
C GLY A 239 10.97 -6.11 2.55
N SER A 240 10.24 -5.39 1.69
CA SER A 240 9.03 -4.67 2.10
C SER A 240 8.00 -5.63 2.69
N GLU A 241 7.42 -5.27 3.83
CA GLU A 241 6.28 -5.97 4.41
C GLU A 241 5.08 -5.97 3.45
N CYS A 242 4.95 -4.91 2.65
CA CYS A 242 3.94 -4.78 1.60
C CYS A 242 4.18 -5.73 0.41
N CYS A 243 5.40 -6.27 0.26
CA CYS A 243 5.72 -7.30 -0.71
C CYS A 243 5.60 -8.71 -0.11
N LEU A 244 6.09 -8.90 1.11
CA LEU A 244 6.11 -10.19 1.78
C LEU A 244 4.70 -10.72 2.07
N ILE A 245 3.73 -9.83 2.33
CA ILE A 245 2.33 -10.21 2.55
C ILE A 245 1.74 -11.01 1.37
N HIS A 246 2.15 -10.72 0.13
CA HIS A 246 1.68 -11.43 -1.06
C HIS A 246 2.33 -12.81 -1.20
N ALA A 247 3.59 -12.94 -0.80
CA ALA A 247 4.28 -14.23 -0.77
C ALA A 247 3.70 -15.18 0.29
N ASP A 248 3.21 -14.61 1.40
CA ASP A 248 2.63 -15.36 2.50
C ASP A 248 1.12 -15.62 2.31
N ASN A 249 0.45 -14.85 1.46
CA ASN A 249 -0.97 -15.03 1.18
C ASN A 249 -1.21 -16.30 0.33
N PRO A 250 -1.89 -17.34 0.86
CA PRO A 250 -2.10 -18.59 0.15
C PRO A 250 -2.97 -18.42 -1.11
N LEU A 251 -3.80 -17.38 -1.15
CA LEU A 251 -4.66 -17.09 -2.30
C LEU A 251 -3.85 -16.53 -3.48
N SER A 252 -2.64 -15.99 -3.29
CA SER A 252 -1.85 -15.39 -4.36
C SER A 252 -1.59 -16.35 -5.52
N ARG A 253 -1.42 -17.65 -5.23
CA ARG A 253 -1.19 -18.67 -6.27
C ARG A 253 -2.45 -19.04 -7.05
N SER A 254 -3.61 -19.04 -6.39
CA SER A 254 -4.88 -19.53 -6.96
C SER A 254 -5.74 -18.42 -7.56
N LYS A 255 -5.69 -17.21 -6.98
CA LYS A 255 -6.48 -16.05 -7.41
C LYS A 255 -5.64 -14.92 -8.00
N GLY A 256 -4.32 -14.93 -7.84
CA GLY A 256 -3.44 -13.90 -8.41
C GLY A 256 -3.42 -12.57 -7.66
N VAL A 257 -2.38 -11.79 -7.89
CA VAL A 257 -2.25 -10.40 -7.43
C VAL A 257 -2.26 -9.49 -8.66
N TYR A 258 -3.06 -8.43 -8.61
CA TYR A 258 -3.26 -7.54 -9.75
C TYR A 258 -2.99 -6.08 -9.40
N LEU A 259 -2.27 -5.42 -10.29
CA LEU A 259 -2.20 -3.96 -10.34
C LEU A 259 -3.35 -3.46 -11.23
N ASN A 260 -4.15 -2.51 -10.74
CA ASN A 260 -5.18 -1.86 -11.54
C ASN A 260 -4.71 -0.48 -12.01
N PRO A 261 -4.29 -0.33 -13.29
CA PRO A 261 -3.75 0.93 -13.79
C PRO A 261 -4.81 2.03 -13.98
N ARG A 262 -6.10 1.69 -13.86
CA ARG A 262 -7.21 2.67 -13.92
C ARG A 262 -7.33 3.44 -12.60
N VAL A 263 -6.96 2.81 -11.49
CA VAL A 263 -7.02 3.40 -10.14
C VAL A 263 -5.70 4.09 -9.84
N ARG A 264 -5.69 5.43 -9.83
CA ARG A 264 -4.47 6.23 -9.64
C ARG A 264 -4.70 7.17 -8.47
N VAL A 265 -3.84 7.10 -7.46
CA VAL A 265 -3.97 7.88 -6.22
C VAL A 265 -2.76 8.77 -6.03
N GLY A 266 -2.94 9.90 -5.34
CA GLY A 266 -1.90 10.91 -5.20
C GLY A 266 -1.56 11.21 -3.74
N TYR A 267 -0.29 11.32 -3.38
CA TYR A 267 0.13 11.78 -2.04
C TYR A 267 -0.20 13.26 -1.77
N ASN A 268 -0.68 13.98 -2.78
CA ASN A 268 -1.21 15.32 -2.68
C ASN A 268 -2.18 15.55 -3.86
N TYR A 269 -3.07 16.54 -3.73
CA TYR A 269 -4.05 16.84 -4.76
C TYR A 269 -3.44 17.22 -6.11
N PRO A 270 -2.37 18.04 -6.21
CA PRO A 270 -1.71 18.28 -7.49
C PRO A 270 -1.25 17.00 -8.21
N ALA A 271 -0.70 16.03 -7.48
CA ALA A 271 -0.32 14.73 -8.04
C ALA A 271 -1.53 13.92 -8.51
N TYR A 272 -2.59 13.88 -7.70
CA TYR A 272 -3.86 13.23 -8.08
C TYR A 272 -4.44 13.87 -9.35
N ALA A 273 -4.62 15.19 -9.36
CA ALA A 273 -5.19 15.94 -10.48
C ALA A 273 -4.35 15.80 -11.77
N ALA A 274 -3.02 15.80 -11.66
CA ALA A 274 -2.13 15.61 -12.82
C ALA A 274 -2.28 14.23 -13.49
N THR A 275 -2.74 13.21 -12.74
CA THR A 275 -3.07 11.89 -13.29
C THR A 275 -4.53 11.77 -13.72
N HIS A 276 -5.39 12.74 -13.42
CA HIS A 276 -6.81 12.80 -13.82
C HIS A 276 -7.13 14.02 -14.71
N PRO A 277 -6.43 14.21 -15.84
CA PRO A 277 -6.79 15.29 -16.75
C PRO A 277 -8.20 15.09 -17.31
N THR A 278 -9.01 16.14 -17.28
CA THR A 278 -10.41 16.12 -17.73
C THR A 278 -10.56 16.16 -19.25
N ALA A 279 -9.59 16.73 -19.96
CA ALA A 279 -9.69 17.03 -21.39
C ALA A 279 -8.77 16.20 -22.29
N LYS A 280 -7.86 15.41 -21.73
CA LYS A 280 -6.83 14.66 -22.48
C LYS A 280 -6.54 13.33 -21.80
N ALA A 281 -5.97 12.38 -22.54
CA ALA A 281 -5.40 11.18 -21.93
C ALA A 281 -4.24 11.55 -20.99
N TRP A 282 -4.11 10.83 -19.87
CA TRP A 282 -3.07 11.12 -18.88
C TRP A 282 -1.65 10.76 -19.35
N VAL A 283 -1.53 9.75 -20.23
CA VAL A 283 -0.31 9.46 -20.99
C VAL A 283 -0.53 9.97 -22.41
N SER A 284 0.34 10.86 -22.88
CA SER A 284 0.24 11.38 -24.24
C SER A 284 0.63 10.31 -25.28
N ALA A 285 0.19 10.46 -26.54
CA ALA A 285 0.61 9.56 -27.62
C ALA A 285 2.14 9.54 -27.83
N LEU A 286 2.81 10.67 -27.58
CA LEU A 286 4.27 10.77 -27.61
C LEU A 286 4.90 9.99 -26.46
N ASP A 287 4.36 10.09 -25.24
CA ASP A 287 4.83 9.32 -24.09
C ASP A 287 4.60 7.82 -24.27
N ILE A 288 3.49 7.44 -24.93
CA ILE A 288 3.22 6.04 -25.30
C ILE A 288 4.31 5.54 -26.25
N PHE A 289 4.55 6.26 -27.35
CA PHE A 289 5.54 5.87 -28.35
C PHE A 289 6.95 5.81 -27.75
N THR A 290 7.38 6.88 -27.08
CA THR A 290 8.72 6.95 -26.47
C THR A 290 8.87 5.95 -25.33
N GLY A 291 7.86 5.78 -24.49
CA GLY A 291 7.83 4.82 -23.40
C GLY A 291 7.98 3.38 -23.88
N LEU A 292 7.28 2.98 -24.95
CA LEU A 292 7.42 1.65 -25.56
C LEU A 292 8.84 1.41 -26.09
N TRP A 293 9.44 2.40 -26.78
CA TRP A 293 10.80 2.30 -27.29
C TRP A 293 11.85 2.27 -26.17
N ILE A 294 11.74 3.14 -25.17
CA ILE A 294 12.63 3.16 -24.00
C ILE A 294 12.54 1.84 -23.24
N ASN A 295 11.32 1.36 -22.99
CA ASN A 295 11.12 0.06 -22.33
C ASN A 295 11.77 -1.06 -23.16
N ARG A 296 11.55 -1.07 -24.49
CA ARG A 296 12.20 -2.03 -25.40
C ARG A 296 13.71 -1.96 -25.28
N ILE A 297 14.35 -0.80 -25.43
CA ILE A 297 15.81 -0.67 -25.35
C ILE A 297 16.32 -1.14 -23.98
N LYS A 298 15.72 -0.68 -22.88
CA LYS A 298 16.11 -1.06 -21.52
C LYS A 298 16.06 -2.57 -21.28
N ARG A 299 15.10 -3.30 -21.87
CA ARG A 299 15.04 -4.77 -21.73
C ARG A 299 16.27 -5.47 -22.33
N TRP A 300 16.90 -4.88 -23.35
CA TRP A 300 18.07 -5.43 -24.04
C TRP A 300 19.38 -4.95 -23.45
N THR A 301 19.40 -3.74 -22.87
CA THR A 301 20.63 -3.12 -22.33
C THR A 301 20.83 -3.33 -20.83
N ILE A 302 19.75 -3.56 -20.08
CA ILE A 302 19.83 -3.90 -18.65
C ILE A 302 20.15 -5.39 -18.53
N TRP A 303 21.45 -5.69 -18.65
CA TRP A 303 22.04 -6.91 -18.15
C TRP A 303 22.09 -6.80 -16.62
N THR A 304 21.11 -7.39 -15.94
CA THR A 304 21.28 -7.75 -14.53
C THR A 304 22.21 -8.95 -14.53
N PRO A 305 23.48 -8.83 -14.11
CA PRO A 305 24.24 -10.03 -13.82
C PRO A 305 23.46 -10.72 -12.71
N GLU A 306 23.10 -11.99 -12.89
CA GLU A 306 22.79 -12.86 -11.77
C GLU A 306 24.07 -12.97 -10.94
N LYS A 307 24.31 -11.97 -10.07
CA LYS A 307 25.25 -12.15 -8.98
C LYS A 307 24.57 -13.13 -8.05
N TRP A 308 24.98 -14.39 -8.21
CA TRP A 308 25.04 -15.38 -7.17
C TRP A 308 25.43 -14.68 -5.86
N VAL A 309 24.43 -14.48 -5.00
CA VAL A 309 24.69 -14.19 -3.59
C VAL A 309 25.23 -15.52 -3.04
N ARG A 310 26.55 -15.60 -2.90
CA ARG A 310 27.20 -16.55 -2.00
C ARG A 310 27.04 -16.07 -0.58
#